data_AF-A0A8S1AVP3-F1
#
_entry.id   AF-A0A8S1AVP3-F1
#
_cell.length_a   1.000
_cell.length_b   1.000
_cell.length_c   1.000
_cell.angle_alpha   90.00
_cell.angle_beta   90.00
_cell.angle_gamma   90.00
#
_symmetry.space_group_name_H-M   'P 1'
#
loop_
_entity.id
_entity.type
_entity.pdbx_description
1 polymer ?
#
loop_
_entity_poly.entity_id
_entity_poly.type
_entity_poly.pdbx_seq_one_letter_code
_entity_poly.pdbx_strand_id
1 'polypeptide(L)'
;MESSSEGASNTMEGDLTRLKLFHEIKNILKSDKHDIFAKVETFLSKSENSRFTLSDEEKSQICDTVNKMIQRWEDCSKRVEDRFLKKNYDWLQKNIELKKGSQKEKTNTEPRETQNDEKNSITGRRELSFSESSERSKRRKTEELRAKVSTEALLYSATSKLRSEGNIDFANVVRYISEGSPTKAARYRKSLESTNVPFTENEALLLYVELGLSQSKYQLLRNAHMEKKSRMFPAYKKIQKAKLQCYPATGMSFTENEAAVTLQSILNHTSDRIILLNMEVIKILSAKQLENLILIVKWGCDGSSGHNEYKHKLDDETDSDKHIFFTSLVPLQLLHIDTATIKSTVVWKNPRPSSPRYCRPIKIQCAKESVDLTKKTTDEVEDQIQNLDAFETTVDGTIVRVKKLPAKLMKSLSADTIDLLLSPSIDAEEVLESTDCSSASETETDVDADDLADNEKFFM
;
A
#
# COMPACT_ATOMS: atom_id res chain seq x y z
N MET A 1 10.26 -20.41 -77.03
CA MET A 1 9.20 -20.61 -76.03
C MET A 1 9.67 -21.71 -75.12
N GLU A 2 9.63 -21.41 -73.82
CA GLU A 2 9.78 -22.31 -72.66
C GLU A 2 11.13 -23.03 -72.48
N SER A 3 11.68 -23.15 -71.27
CA SER A 3 11.80 -22.27 -70.10
C SER A 3 12.80 -23.01 -69.21
N SER A 4 13.83 -22.28 -68.78
CA SER A 4 14.85 -22.71 -67.82
C SER A 4 14.24 -23.15 -66.48
N SER A 5 14.84 -24.14 -65.82
CA SER A 5 15.62 -23.92 -64.59
C SER A 5 16.02 -25.25 -63.96
N GLU A 6 17.25 -25.66 -64.24
CA GLU A 6 18.00 -26.57 -63.38
C GLU A 6 18.32 -25.85 -62.06
N GLY A 7 18.11 -26.59 -60.97
CA GLY A 7 18.44 -26.16 -59.62
C GLY A 7 19.95 -25.99 -59.44
N ALA A 8 20.33 -24.83 -58.94
CA ALA A 8 21.62 -24.62 -58.31
C ALA A 8 21.39 -24.31 -56.83
N SER A 9 21.90 -25.18 -55.97
CA SER A 9 22.05 -24.96 -54.55
C SER A 9 22.85 -23.69 -54.31
N ASN A 10 22.33 -22.78 -53.48
CA ASN A 10 23.14 -21.75 -52.83
C ASN A 10 22.88 -21.78 -51.33
N THR A 11 23.66 -22.62 -50.65
CA THR A 11 24.07 -22.42 -49.25
C THR A 11 24.89 -21.13 -49.17
N MET A 12 24.39 -20.12 -48.47
CA MET A 12 25.13 -18.94 -48.05
C MET A 12 24.74 -18.58 -46.62
N GLU A 13 25.34 -19.33 -45.70
CA GLU A 13 26.05 -18.90 -44.49
C GLU A 13 25.92 -17.39 -44.13
N GLY A 14 24.81 -17.03 -43.48
CA GLY A 14 24.66 -15.77 -42.76
C GLY A 14 24.39 -16.08 -41.28
N ASP A 15 25.45 -16.13 -40.47
CA ASP A 15 25.41 -16.51 -39.05
C ASP A 15 24.45 -15.64 -38.21
N LEU A 16 23.23 -16.16 -38.04
CA LEU A 16 22.24 -15.65 -37.10
C LEU A 16 22.54 -16.19 -35.70
N THR A 17 23.43 -15.52 -35.00
CA THR A 17 23.77 -15.88 -33.62
C THR A 17 22.68 -15.47 -32.64
N ARG A 18 22.53 -16.24 -31.56
CA ARG A 18 21.60 -15.92 -30.46
C ARG A 18 21.89 -14.55 -29.83
N LEU A 19 23.13 -14.06 -29.90
CA LEU A 19 23.52 -12.72 -29.47
C LEU A 19 22.80 -11.62 -30.26
N LYS A 20 22.77 -11.72 -31.59
CA LYS A 20 22.08 -10.75 -32.45
C LYS A 20 20.58 -10.74 -32.16
N LEU A 21 19.99 -11.94 -32.02
CA LEU A 21 18.59 -12.09 -31.62
C LEU A 21 18.33 -11.40 -30.27
N PHE A 22 19.18 -11.64 -29.26
CA PHE A 22 19.04 -11.04 -27.93
C PHE A 22 19.00 -9.50 -27.99
N HIS A 23 19.92 -8.87 -28.73
CA HIS A 23 19.95 -7.41 -28.83
C HIS A 23 18.67 -6.82 -29.45
N GLU A 24 18.04 -7.54 -30.38
CA GLU A 24 16.82 -7.07 -31.05
C GLU A 24 15.57 -7.19 -30.17
N ILE A 25 15.52 -8.25 -29.34
CA ILE A 25 14.33 -8.57 -28.54
C ILE A 25 14.49 -8.22 -27.04
N LYS A 26 15.66 -7.79 -26.56
CA LYS A 26 15.92 -7.58 -25.12
C LYS A 26 14.91 -6.68 -24.40
N ASN A 27 14.42 -5.65 -25.10
CA ASN A 27 13.45 -4.70 -24.55
C ASN A 27 12.01 -5.21 -24.54
N ILE A 28 11.74 -6.36 -25.18
CA ILE A 28 10.41 -6.96 -25.31
C ILE A 28 10.38 -8.44 -24.88
N LEU A 29 11.43 -8.94 -24.21
CA LEU A 29 11.52 -10.32 -23.73
C LEU A 29 10.38 -10.74 -22.78
N LYS A 30 9.61 -9.78 -22.24
CA LYS A 30 8.44 -10.01 -21.37
C LYS A 30 7.10 -9.65 -22.03
N SER A 31 7.11 -9.16 -23.26
CA SER A 31 5.92 -8.77 -24.01
C SER A 31 5.20 -10.00 -24.57
N ASP A 32 4.06 -9.79 -25.26
CA ASP A 32 3.32 -10.89 -25.89
C ASP A 32 4.21 -11.64 -26.91
N LYS A 33 3.98 -12.95 -27.05
CA LYS A 33 4.65 -13.79 -28.05
C LYS A 33 4.46 -13.25 -29.46
N HIS A 34 3.32 -12.60 -29.74
CA HIS A 34 3.06 -12.01 -31.04
C HIS A 34 4.02 -10.85 -31.36
N ASP A 35 4.33 -10.01 -30.37
CA ASP A 35 5.31 -8.91 -30.49
C ASP A 35 6.71 -9.44 -30.73
N ILE A 36 7.06 -10.55 -30.06
CA ILE A 36 8.35 -11.23 -30.22
C ILE A 36 8.48 -11.79 -31.64
N PHE A 37 7.46 -12.52 -32.13
CA PHE A 37 7.50 -13.07 -33.49
C PHE A 37 7.53 -11.98 -34.56
N ALA A 38 6.71 -10.94 -34.43
CA ALA A 38 6.70 -9.83 -35.38
C ALA A 38 8.07 -9.14 -35.47
N LYS A 39 8.75 -8.97 -34.34
CA LYS A 39 10.08 -8.35 -34.31
C LYS A 39 11.18 -9.27 -34.86
N VAL A 40 11.07 -10.58 -34.64
CA VAL A 40 11.98 -11.56 -35.25
C VAL A 40 11.77 -11.67 -36.75
N GLU A 41 10.52 -11.68 -37.23
CA GLU A 41 10.19 -11.66 -38.67
C GLU A 41 10.72 -10.39 -39.34
N THR A 42 10.58 -9.24 -38.68
CA THR A 42 11.13 -7.97 -39.16
C THR A 42 12.67 -8.00 -39.21
N PHE A 43 13.31 -8.61 -38.22
CA PHE A 43 14.76 -8.77 -38.17
C PHE A 43 15.28 -9.69 -39.28
N LEU A 44 14.64 -10.84 -39.48
CA LEU A 44 14.96 -11.79 -40.54
C LEU A 44 14.72 -11.19 -41.94
N SER A 45 13.64 -10.42 -42.09
CA SER A 45 13.35 -9.72 -43.34
C SER A 45 14.41 -8.67 -43.69
N LYS A 46 14.99 -8.00 -42.68
CA LYS A 46 16.10 -7.06 -42.85
C LYS A 46 17.42 -7.77 -43.19
N SER A 47 17.68 -8.95 -42.62
CA SER A 47 18.92 -9.69 -42.90
C SER A 47 18.90 -10.39 -44.25
N GLU A 48 17.75 -10.84 -44.74
CA GLU A 48 17.62 -11.56 -46.01
C GLU A 48 17.17 -10.68 -47.19
N ASN A 49 16.97 -9.38 -46.96
CA ASN A 49 16.49 -8.41 -47.95
C ASN A 49 15.24 -8.91 -48.72
N SER A 50 14.37 -9.64 -48.02
CA SER A 50 13.15 -10.26 -48.55
C SER A 50 12.08 -10.31 -47.45
N ARG A 51 10.79 -10.40 -47.82
CA ARG A 51 9.71 -10.48 -46.83
C ARG A 51 9.68 -11.87 -46.23
N PHE A 52 10.15 -12.00 -44.98
CA PHE A 52 10.25 -13.26 -44.27
C PHE A 52 9.05 -13.47 -43.34
N THR A 53 8.37 -14.60 -43.47
CA THR A 53 7.28 -15.03 -42.56
C THR A 53 7.64 -16.38 -41.97
N LEU A 54 7.59 -16.50 -40.65
CA LEU A 54 7.95 -17.74 -39.98
C LEU A 54 6.85 -18.80 -40.18
N SER A 55 7.25 -20.02 -40.55
CA SER A 55 6.37 -21.19 -40.46
C SER A 55 6.08 -21.54 -38.99
N ASP A 56 5.01 -22.29 -38.74
CA ASP A 56 4.63 -22.68 -37.37
C ASP A 56 5.71 -23.52 -36.66
N GLU A 57 6.48 -24.31 -37.42
CA GLU A 57 7.61 -25.09 -36.92
C GLU A 57 8.78 -24.18 -36.51
N GLU A 58 9.08 -23.14 -37.31
CA GLU A 58 10.11 -22.15 -37.01
C GLU A 58 9.70 -21.24 -35.84
N LYS A 59 8.42 -20.86 -35.75
CA LYS A 59 7.86 -20.16 -34.58
C LYS A 59 8.03 -20.97 -33.31
N SER A 60 7.85 -22.29 -33.36
CA SER A 60 8.09 -23.20 -32.23
C SER A 60 9.57 -23.21 -31.82
N GLN A 61 10.49 -23.34 -32.78
CA GLN A 61 11.94 -23.36 -32.53
C GLN A 61 12.48 -22.02 -31.99
N ILE A 62 11.96 -20.89 -32.48
CA ILE A 62 12.28 -19.56 -31.97
C ILE A 62 11.67 -19.36 -30.58
N CYS A 63 10.43 -19.80 -30.35
CA CYS A 63 9.79 -19.75 -29.03
C CYS A 63 10.62 -20.50 -27.98
N ASP A 64 11.11 -21.69 -28.30
CA ASP A 64 11.99 -22.46 -27.42
C ASP A 64 13.32 -21.75 -27.14
N THR A 65 13.89 -21.10 -28.15
CA THR A 65 15.15 -20.34 -28.01
C THR A 65 14.95 -19.09 -27.16
N VAL A 66 13.86 -18.37 -27.37
CA VAL A 66 13.48 -17.19 -26.58
C VAL A 66 13.16 -17.56 -25.14
N ASN A 67 12.43 -18.64 -24.88
CA ASN A 67 12.13 -19.09 -23.51
C ASN A 67 13.41 -19.45 -22.74
N LYS A 68 14.38 -20.11 -23.40
CA LYS A 68 15.70 -20.39 -22.81
C LYS A 68 16.48 -19.10 -22.55
N MET A 69 16.34 -18.09 -23.41
CA MET A 69 16.96 -16.78 -23.25
C MET A 69 16.36 -16.01 -22.06
N ILE A 70 15.04 -16.04 -21.90
CA ILE A 70 14.32 -15.46 -20.75
C ILE A 70 14.79 -16.12 -19.45
N GLN A 71 14.78 -17.45 -19.36
CA GLN A 71 15.25 -18.17 -18.16
C GLN A 71 16.68 -17.76 -17.77
N ARG A 72 17.61 -17.76 -18.74
CA ARG A 72 19.00 -17.34 -18.51
C ARG A 72 19.15 -15.87 -18.13
N TRP A 73 18.27 -15.00 -18.62
CA TRP A 73 18.20 -13.59 -18.24
C TRP A 73 17.71 -13.41 -16.80
N GLU A 74 16.71 -14.19 -16.38
CA GLU A 74 16.19 -14.18 -15.01
C GLU A 74 17.22 -14.71 -13.99
N ASP A 75 17.95 -15.77 -14.34
CA ASP A 75 19.01 -16.39 -13.51
C ASP A 75 20.21 -15.46 -13.25
N CYS A 76 20.34 -14.35 -13.97
CA CYS A 76 21.46 -13.41 -13.84
C CYS A 76 21.16 -12.21 -12.93
N SER A 77 20.01 -12.19 -12.25
CA SER A 77 19.46 -11.06 -11.48
C SER A 77 19.25 -9.83 -12.39
N LYS A 78 18.00 -9.67 -12.82
CA LYS A 78 17.48 -8.63 -13.73
C LYS A 78 18.08 -7.26 -13.40
N ARG A 79 19.09 -6.80 -14.17
CA ARG A 79 19.49 -5.38 -14.45
C ARG A 79 20.96 -5.19 -14.87
N VAL A 80 21.77 -6.24 -15.01
CA VAL A 80 23.17 -6.09 -15.47
C VAL A 80 23.40 -6.88 -16.76
N GLU A 81 23.24 -6.21 -17.91
CA GLU A 81 23.47 -6.79 -19.25
C GLU A 81 24.87 -7.40 -19.37
N ASP A 82 25.90 -6.72 -18.87
CA ASP A 82 27.29 -7.20 -18.86
C ASP A 82 27.47 -8.54 -18.15
N ARG A 83 26.72 -8.77 -17.06
CA ARG A 83 26.78 -10.02 -16.30
C ARG A 83 26.15 -11.16 -17.09
N PHE A 84 25.06 -10.90 -17.79
CA PHE A 84 24.41 -11.87 -18.67
C PHE A 84 25.29 -12.24 -19.86
N LEU A 85 25.87 -11.23 -20.54
CA LEU A 85 26.76 -11.42 -21.68
C LEU A 85 28.02 -12.22 -21.29
N LYS A 86 28.65 -11.91 -20.15
CA LYS A 86 29.82 -12.65 -19.66
C LYS A 86 29.49 -14.09 -19.26
N LYS A 87 28.37 -14.33 -18.57
CA LYS A 87 28.00 -15.67 -18.07
C LYS A 87 27.50 -16.60 -19.17
N ASN A 88 26.90 -16.07 -20.24
CA ASN A 88 26.29 -16.86 -21.30
C ASN A 88 27.01 -16.72 -22.66
N TYR A 89 28.24 -16.19 -22.68
CA TYR A 89 28.99 -15.90 -23.92
C TYR A 89 29.00 -17.09 -24.89
N ASP A 90 29.44 -18.27 -24.44
CA ASP A 90 29.52 -19.48 -25.28
C ASP A 90 28.16 -19.95 -25.81
N TRP A 91 27.09 -19.65 -25.08
CA TRP A 91 25.73 -20.00 -25.50
C TRP A 91 25.17 -18.99 -26.51
N LEU A 92 25.51 -17.71 -26.37
CA LEU A 92 25.08 -16.61 -27.22
C LEU A 92 25.77 -16.60 -28.59
N GLN A 93 27.00 -17.12 -28.68
CA GLN A 93 27.73 -17.27 -29.95
C GLN A 93 27.17 -18.38 -30.85
N LYS A 94 26.28 -19.24 -30.35
CA LYS A 94 25.70 -20.33 -31.15
C LYS A 94 24.67 -19.82 -32.15
N ASN A 95 24.69 -20.38 -33.35
CA ASN A 95 23.71 -20.14 -34.39
C ASN A 95 22.33 -20.71 -34.04
N ILE A 96 21.29 -20.09 -34.61
CA ILE A 96 19.92 -20.58 -34.54
C ILE A 96 19.72 -21.56 -35.70
N GLU A 97 19.75 -22.87 -35.39
CA GLU A 97 19.48 -23.92 -36.37
C GLU A 97 17.96 -24.04 -36.60
N LEU A 98 17.47 -23.58 -37.75
CA LEU A 98 16.09 -23.81 -38.19
C LEU A 98 16.03 -25.11 -39.00
N LYS A 99 15.50 -26.20 -38.42
CA LYS A 99 15.42 -27.51 -39.10
C LYS A 99 14.12 -27.62 -39.90
N LYS A 100 14.20 -27.84 -41.22
CA LYS A 100 13.05 -28.22 -42.08
C LYS A 100 12.73 -29.71 -41.88
N GLY A 101 11.51 -30.03 -41.48
CA GLY A 101 11.10 -31.40 -41.11
C GLY A 101 10.84 -32.34 -42.30
N SER A 102 11.27 -33.60 -42.18
CA SER A 102 10.84 -34.71 -43.05
C SER A 102 9.76 -35.54 -42.34
N GLN A 103 8.71 -35.89 -43.08
CA GLN A 103 7.57 -36.68 -42.63
C GLN A 103 7.96 -38.12 -42.24
N LYS A 104 7.31 -38.68 -41.22
CA LYS A 104 7.38 -40.11 -40.85
C LYS A 104 6.21 -40.87 -41.48
N GLU A 105 6.49 -41.77 -42.41
CA GLU A 105 5.57 -42.81 -42.84
C GLU A 105 5.49 -43.95 -41.81
N LYS A 106 4.28 -44.52 -41.70
CA LYS A 106 3.92 -45.68 -40.89
C LYS A 106 3.94 -46.92 -41.78
N THR A 107 4.51 -48.02 -41.33
CA THR A 107 4.10 -49.36 -41.77
C THR A 107 4.01 -50.32 -40.57
N ASN A 108 2.91 -51.09 -40.59
CA ASN A 108 2.55 -52.16 -39.66
C ASN A 108 3.32 -53.44 -39.99
N THR A 109 3.69 -54.24 -38.99
CA THR A 109 3.60 -55.71 -39.08
C THR A 109 3.47 -56.33 -37.68
N GLU A 110 2.57 -57.28 -37.56
CA GLU A 110 2.18 -58.06 -36.37
C GLU A 110 3.01 -59.38 -36.28
N PRO A 111 2.83 -60.28 -35.28
CA PRO A 111 3.88 -60.65 -34.33
C PRO A 111 4.42 -62.08 -34.48
N ARG A 112 5.58 -62.38 -33.86
CA ARG A 112 5.99 -63.76 -33.56
C ARG A 112 6.78 -63.86 -32.26
N GLU A 113 6.56 -64.98 -31.57
CA GLU A 113 6.83 -65.24 -30.16
C GLU A 113 8.31 -65.43 -29.76
N THR A 114 8.61 -64.90 -28.57
CA THR A 114 9.57 -65.31 -27.49
C THR A 114 10.84 -66.12 -27.81
N GLN A 115 12.01 -65.60 -27.41
CA GLN A 115 12.63 -65.86 -26.08
C GLN A 115 13.96 -65.09 -25.86
N ASN A 116 14.15 -64.69 -24.60
CA ASN A 116 15.39 -64.45 -23.83
C ASN A 116 16.24 -63.18 -24.01
N ASP A 117 16.39 -62.51 -22.86
CA ASP A 117 17.57 -61.81 -22.34
C ASP A 117 18.41 -60.97 -23.30
N GLU A 118 18.22 -59.66 -23.26
CA GLU A 118 19.28 -58.66 -23.06
C GLU A 118 18.73 -57.22 -23.11
N LYS A 119 19.22 -56.39 -22.18
CA LYS A 119 19.30 -54.91 -22.21
C LYS A 119 18.29 -54.17 -23.13
N ASN A 120 17.10 -53.87 -22.61
CA ASN A 120 16.22 -52.89 -23.26
C ASN A 120 16.48 -51.46 -22.75
N SER A 121 17.14 -50.66 -23.58
CA SER A 121 17.03 -49.20 -23.54
C SER A 121 15.57 -48.83 -23.84
N ILE A 122 14.81 -48.40 -22.82
CA ILE A 122 13.45 -47.92 -23.00
C ILE A 122 13.51 -46.65 -23.86
N THR A 123 13.17 -46.78 -25.13
CA THR A 123 12.90 -45.65 -26.04
C THR A 123 11.57 -45.03 -25.62
N GLY A 124 11.64 -44.14 -24.64
CA GLY A 124 10.49 -43.41 -24.11
C GLY A 124 10.93 -42.20 -23.32
N ARG A 125 10.10 -41.15 -23.32
CA ARG A 125 10.27 -39.99 -22.44
C ARG A 125 10.33 -40.51 -21.00
N ARG A 126 11.41 -40.20 -20.27
CA ARG A 126 11.56 -40.56 -18.84
C ARG A 126 10.28 -40.19 -18.08
N GLU A 127 9.68 -41.16 -17.40
CA GLU A 127 8.55 -40.88 -16.53
C GLU A 127 9.05 -40.11 -15.30
N LEU A 128 8.52 -38.91 -15.14
CA LEU A 128 8.66 -38.16 -13.91
C LEU A 128 7.91 -38.88 -12.79
N SER A 129 8.42 -38.77 -11.57
CA SER A 129 7.69 -39.23 -10.38
C SER A 129 6.33 -38.50 -10.26
N PHE A 130 5.41 -39.04 -9.46
CA PHE A 130 4.09 -38.44 -9.30
C PHE A 130 4.18 -37.01 -8.73
N SER A 131 5.10 -36.76 -7.79
CA SER A 131 5.35 -35.44 -7.18
C SER A 131 5.88 -34.42 -8.19
N GLU A 132 6.77 -34.83 -9.10
CA GLU A 132 7.42 -33.98 -10.11
C GLU A 132 6.58 -33.80 -11.39
N SER A 133 5.50 -34.55 -11.53
CA SER A 133 4.61 -34.48 -12.69
C SER A 133 3.76 -33.20 -12.70
N SER A 134 3.46 -32.65 -13.88
CA SER A 134 2.49 -31.55 -14.02
C SER A 134 1.07 -31.98 -13.64
N GLU A 135 0.20 -31.04 -13.25
CA GLU A 135 -1.19 -31.34 -12.85
C GLU A 135 -1.98 -32.10 -13.93
N ARG A 136 -1.79 -31.74 -15.21
CA ARG A 136 -2.39 -32.49 -16.34
C ARG A 136 -1.94 -33.96 -16.35
N SER A 137 -0.65 -34.19 -16.09
CA SER A 137 -0.07 -35.54 -16.06
C SER A 137 -0.53 -36.33 -14.83
N LYS A 138 -0.61 -35.70 -13.65
CA LYS A 138 -1.16 -36.32 -12.43
C LYS A 138 -2.62 -36.75 -12.60
N ARG A 139 -3.46 -35.92 -13.24
CA ARG A 139 -4.87 -36.26 -13.53
C ARG A 139 -5.01 -37.48 -14.45
N ARG A 140 -4.16 -37.58 -15.48
CA ARG A 140 -4.10 -38.74 -16.38
C ARG A 140 -3.64 -39.99 -15.65
N LYS A 141 -2.58 -39.88 -14.83
CA LYS A 141 -2.05 -41.01 -14.04
C LYS A 141 -3.05 -41.54 -13.01
N THR A 142 -3.95 -40.71 -12.49
CA THR A 142 -4.99 -41.13 -11.52
C THR A 142 -6.35 -41.42 -12.15
N GLU A 143 -6.48 -41.36 -13.47
CA GLU A 143 -7.76 -41.52 -14.17
C GLU A 143 -8.36 -42.91 -13.97
N GLU A 144 -7.55 -43.95 -14.17
CA GLU A 144 -7.97 -45.33 -13.96
C GLU A 144 -8.41 -45.58 -12.50
N LEU A 145 -7.64 -45.05 -11.55
CA LEU A 145 -7.94 -45.17 -10.12
C LEU A 145 -9.27 -44.48 -9.75
N ARG A 146 -9.52 -43.27 -10.29
CA ARG A 146 -10.77 -42.52 -10.06
C ARG A 146 -11.97 -43.14 -10.74
N ALA A 147 -11.78 -43.85 -11.85
CA ALA A 147 -12.84 -44.53 -12.58
C ALA A 147 -13.26 -45.85 -11.90
N LYS A 148 -12.31 -46.57 -11.28
CA LYS A 148 -12.55 -47.90 -10.72
C LYS A 148 -12.94 -47.91 -9.24
N VAL A 149 -12.53 -46.91 -8.47
CA VAL A 149 -12.65 -46.92 -6.99
C VAL A 149 -13.59 -45.82 -6.53
N SER A 150 -14.49 -46.14 -5.59
CA SER A 150 -15.40 -45.17 -5.00
C SER A 150 -14.66 -44.12 -4.18
N THR A 151 -15.25 -42.92 -4.08
CA THR A 151 -14.69 -41.81 -3.29
C THR A 151 -14.45 -42.20 -1.82
N GLU A 152 -15.35 -42.98 -1.22
CA GLU A 152 -15.22 -43.46 0.17
C GLU A 152 -14.00 -44.36 0.36
N ALA A 153 -13.78 -45.32 -0.55
CA ALA A 153 -12.63 -46.20 -0.50
C ALA A 153 -11.32 -45.44 -0.77
N LEU A 154 -11.33 -44.43 -1.64
CA LEU A 154 -10.18 -43.54 -1.87
C LEU A 154 -9.85 -42.70 -0.62
N LEU A 155 -10.85 -42.17 0.08
CA LEU A 155 -10.65 -41.41 1.31
C LEU A 155 -10.14 -42.29 2.47
N TYR A 156 -10.69 -43.50 2.58
CA TYR A 156 -10.26 -44.47 3.59
C TYR A 156 -8.82 -44.94 3.36
N SER A 157 -8.48 -45.28 2.10
CA SER A 157 -7.12 -45.71 1.74
C SER A 157 -6.10 -44.58 1.92
N ALA A 158 -6.43 -43.34 1.53
CA ALA A 158 -5.60 -42.16 1.78
C ALA A 158 -5.36 -41.94 3.28
N THR A 159 -6.41 -41.99 4.10
CA THR A 159 -6.32 -41.84 5.56
C THR A 159 -5.45 -42.95 6.18
N SER A 160 -5.61 -44.18 5.72
CA SER A 160 -4.84 -45.35 6.21
C SER A 160 -3.36 -45.25 5.83
N LYS A 161 -3.06 -44.79 4.61
CA LYS A 161 -1.70 -44.55 4.14
C LYS A 161 -1.01 -43.46 4.97
N LEU A 162 -1.68 -42.34 5.22
CA LEU A 162 -1.17 -41.26 6.06
C LEU A 162 -0.82 -41.71 7.48
N ARG A 163 -1.64 -42.58 8.09
CA ARG A 163 -1.33 -43.17 9.40
C ARG A 163 -0.11 -44.09 9.37
N SER A 164 0.00 -44.92 8.33
CA SER A 164 1.16 -45.82 8.17
C SER A 164 2.49 -45.07 7.98
N GLU A 165 2.42 -43.83 7.47
CA GLU A 165 3.58 -42.94 7.29
C GLU A 165 3.85 -42.05 8.53
N GLY A 166 3.10 -42.23 9.62
CA GLY A 166 3.24 -41.45 10.86
C GLY A 166 2.57 -40.08 10.83
N ASN A 167 1.85 -39.72 9.76
CA ASN A 167 1.16 -38.43 9.63
C ASN A 167 -0.25 -38.49 10.23
N ILE A 168 -0.30 -38.66 11.57
CA ILE A 168 -1.53 -38.93 12.33
C ILE A 168 -2.48 -37.72 12.29
N ASP A 169 -1.96 -36.50 12.46
CA ASP A 169 -2.77 -35.29 12.47
C ASP A 169 -3.43 -35.03 11.12
N PHE A 170 -2.70 -35.23 10.02
CA PHE A 170 -3.27 -35.07 8.68
C PHE A 170 -4.34 -36.11 8.39
N ALA A 171 -4.11 -37.37 8.77
CA ALA A 171 -5.13 -38.42 8.67
C ALA A 171 -6.39 -38.07 9.48
N ASN A 172 -6.24 -37.49 10.67
CA ASN A 172 -7.38 -37.06 11.48
C ASN A 172 -8.18 -35.92 10.84
N VAL A 173 -7.50 -34.96 10.20
CA VAL A 173 -8.15 -33.86 9.47
C VAL A 173 -8.91 -34.37 8.24
N VAL A 174 -8.27 -35.20 7.40
CA VAL A 174 -8.91 -35.78 6.20
C VAL A 174 -10.16 -36.55 6.61
N ARG A 175 -10.03 -37.41 7.63
CA ARG A 175 -11.15 -38.17 8.19
C ARG A 175 -12.28 -37.29 8.69
N TYR A 176 -11.96 -36.26 9.49
CA TYR A 176 -12.96 -35.35 10.06
C TYR A 176 -13.77 -34.61 8.98
N ILE A 177 -13.10 -34.21 7.90
CA ILE A 177 -13.71 -33.54 6.75
C ILE A 177 -14.55 -34.53 5.93
N SER A 178 -14.10 -35.79 5.79
CA SER A 178 -14.80 -36.81 4.99
C SER A 178 -16.01 -37.46 5.68
N GLU A 179 -15.96 -37.68 7.00
CA GLU A 179 -16.98 -38.40 7.77
C GLU A 179 -18.15 -37.49 8.22
N GLY A 180 -18.63 -36.58 7.38
CA GLY A 180 -19.79 -35.76 7.77
C GLY A 180 -20.47 -34.98 6.67
N SER A 181 -21.38 -34.10 7.10
CA SER A 181 -22.14 -33.22 6.21
C SER A 181 -21.21 -32.46 5.25
N PRO A 182 -21.61 -32.27 3.97
CA PRO A 182 -20.89 -31.43 2.99
C PRO A 182 -20.52 -30.03 3.52
N THR A 183 -21.24 -29.56 4.55
CA THR A 183 -20.99 -28.29 5.24
C THR A 183 -19.70 -28.27 6.08
N LYS A 184 -19.15 -29.42 6.51
CA LYS A 184 -17.91 -29.47 7.30
C LYS A 184 -16.71 -28.97 6.51
N ALA A 185 -16.56 -29.40 5.25
CA ALA A 185 -15.52 -28.92 4.35
C ALA A 185 -15.64 -27.41 4.10
N ALA A 186 -16.88 -26.92 3.90
CA ALA A 186 -17.15 -25.50 3.73
C ALA A 186 -16.82 -24.67 4.99
N ARG A 187 -17.16 -25.18 6.18
CA ARG A 187 -16.81 -24.56 7.47
C ARG A 187 -15.31 -24.53 7.69
N TYR A 188 -14.61 -25.62 7.39
CA TYR A 188 -13.16 -25.70 7.49
C TYR A 188 -12.47 -24.68 6.57
N ARG A 189 -12.91 -24.58 5.30
CA ARG A 189 -12.45 -23.55 4.35
C ARG A 189 -12.72 -22.14 4.87
N LYS A 190 -13.95 -21.86 5.32
CA LYS A 190 -14.32 -20.54 5.85
C LYS A 190 -13.51 -20.15 7.09
N SER A 191 -13.18 -21.13 7.94
CA SER A 191 -12.31 -20.91 9.10
C SER A 191 -10.86 -20.63 8.72
N LEU A 192 -10.40 -21.15 7.57
CA LEU A 192 -9.07 -20.86 7.01
C LEU A 192 -9.02 -19.44 6.42
N GLU A 193 -10.13 -19.00 5.84
CA GLU A 193 -10.32 -17.65 5.28
C GLU A 193 -10.52 -16.58 6.37
N SER A 194 -11.11 -16.94 7.52
CA SER A 194 -11.21 -16.05 8.67
C SER A 194 -9.85 -15.92 9.37
N THR A 195 -8.95 -15.14 8.79
CA THR A 195 -7.74 -14.72 9.49
C THR A 195 -8.17 -13.84 10.65
N ASN A 196 -7.98 -14.33 11.87
CA ASN A 196 -8.13 -13.55 13.09
C ASN A 196 -6.94 -12.59 13.15
N VAL A 197 -6.97 -11.52 12.33
CA VAL A 197 -5.90 -10.54 12.23
C VAL A 197 -5.91 -9.72 13.52
N PRO A 198 -4.84 -9.76 14.33
CA PRO A 198 -4.75 -8.92 15.51
C PRO A 198 -4.74 -7.44 15.13
N PHE A 199 -5.27 -6.60 16.01
CA PHE A 199 -5.13 -5.16 15.87
C PHE A 199 -3.65 -4.77 15.86
N THR A 200 -3.29 -3.87 14.96
CA THR A 200 -2.02 -3.17 15.00
C THR A 200 -1.92 -2.29 16.25
N GLU A 201 -0.71 -1.82 16.54
CA GLU A 201 -0.45 -0.98 17.71
C GLU A 201 -1.21 0.34 17.64
N ASN A 202 -1.35 0.91 16.43
CA ASN A 202 -2.08 2.16 16.17
C ASN A 202 -3.61 1.96 16.19
N GLU A 203 -4.13 0.87 15.63
CA GLU A 203 -5.57 0.58 15.70
C GLU A 203 -6.02 0.33 17.14
N ALA A 204 -5.20 -0.40 17.91
CA ALA A 204 -5.48 -0.62 19.32
C ALA A 204 -5.36 0.66 20.15
N LEU A 205 -4.41 1.55 19.83
CA LEU A 205 -4.31 2.88 20.45
C LEU A 205 -5.53 3.76 20.12
N LEU A 206 -6.00 3.73 18.87
CA LEU A 206 -7.22 4.45 18.47
C LEU A 206 -8.42 4.01 19.30
N LEU A 207 -8.66 2.69 19.38
CA LEU A 207 -9.75 2.14 20.21
C LEU A 207 -9.57 2.50 21.69
N TYR A 208 -8.34 2.44 22.20
CA TYR A 208 -8.03 2.80 23.59
C TYR A 208 -8.44 4.24 23.91
N VAL A 209 -8.14 5.18 23.00
CA VAL A 209 -8.45 6.61 23.17
C VAL A 209 -9.94 6.90 22.95
N GLU A 210 -10.54 6.40 21.87
CA GLU A 210 -11.95 6.65 21.52
C GLU A 210 -12.91 6.11 22.59
N LEU A 211 -12.57 4.96 23.19
CA LEU A 211 -13.39 4.36 24.25
C LEU A 211 -13.07 4.91 25.65
N GLY A 212 -12.14 5.86 25.78
CA GLY A 212 -11.75 6.42 27.07
C GLY A 212 -11.25 5.36 28.07
N LEU A 213 -10.52 4.34 27.59
CA LEU A 213 -10.10 3.24 28.44
C LEU A 213 -8.97 3.67 29.39
N SER A 214 -9.05 3.20 30.63
CA SER A 214 -7.90 3.16 31.52
C SER A 214 -6.99 1.97 31.17
N GLN A 215 -5.74 2.01 31.65
CA GLN A 215 -4.83 0.87 31.51
C GLN A 215 -5.43 -0.42 32.09
N SER A 216 -6.09 -0.34 33.25
CA SER A 216 -6.73 -1.49 33.90
C SER A 216 -7.87 -2.06 33.07
N LYS A 217 -8.77 -1.21 32.54
CA LYS A 217 -9.87 -1.62 31.65
C LYS A 217 -9.34 -2.28 30.38
N TYR A 218 -8.30 -1.71 29.78
CA TYR A 218 -7.66 -2.29 28.59
C TYR A 218 -7.03 -3.66 28.88
N GLN A 219 -6.33 -3.80 30.01
CA GLN A 219 -5.73 -5.07 30.41
C GLN A 219 -6.80 -6.13 30.69
N LEU A 220 -7.90 -5.75 31.34
CA LEU A 220 -9.05 -6.64 31.57
C LEU A 220 -9.64 -7.15 30.25
N LEU A 221 -9.91 -6.24 29.30
CA LEU A 221 -10.41 -6.59 27.96
C LEU A 221 -9.44 -7.57 27.26
N ARG A 222 -8.14 -7.25 27.27
CA ARG A 222 -7.13 -8.11 26.66
C ARG A 222 -7.08 -9.49 27.31
N ASN A 223 -7.13 -9.57 28.64
CA ASN A 223 -7.07 -10.84 29.37
C ASN A 223 -8.29 -11.71 29.08
N ALA A 224 -9.49 -11.12 29.03
CA ALA A 224 -10.71 -11.83 28.65
C ALA A 224 -10.60 -12.44 27.24
N HIS A 225 -10.00 -11.75 26.28
CA HIS A 225 -9.73 -12.31 24.95
C HIS A 225 -8.68 -13.43 24.97
N MET A 226 -7.62 -13.27 25.77
CA MET A 226 -6.58 -14.28 25.94
C MET A 226 -7.12 -15.57 26.54
N GLU A 227 -8.03 -15.48 27.52
CA GLU A 227 -8.74 -16.63 28.10
C GLU A 227 -9.55 -17.40 27.06
N LYS A 228 -10.15 -16.69 26.10
CA LYS A 228 -10.85 -17.29 24.94
C LYS A 228 -9.90 -17.75 23.83
N LYS A 229 -8.59 -17.88 24.11
CA LYS A 229 -7.53 -18.25 23.15
C LYS A 229 -7.46 -17.32 21.92
N SER A 230 -7.94 -16.08 22.06
CA SER A 230 -7.93 -15.06 21.01
C SER A 230 -6.87 -14.01 21.29
N ARG A 231 -5.91 -13.82 20.37
CA ARG A 231 -4.81 -12.86 20.51
C ARG A 231 -5.05 -11.57 19.70
N MET A 232 -6.25 -11.01 19.78
CA MET A 232 -6.63 -9.83 18.98
C MET A 232 -5.96 -8.54 19.44
N PHE A 233 -5.77 -8.34 20.74
CA PHE A 233 -5.26 -7.08 21.29
C PHE A 233 -3.75 -7.14 21.59
N PRO A 234 -2.96 -6.15 21.16
CA PRO A 234 -1.54 -6.08 21.48
C PRO A 234 -1.30 -5.90 22.99
N ALA A 235 -0.06 -6.11 23.44
CA ALA A 235 0.28 -5.81 24.83
C ALA A 235 0.24 -4.30 25.10
N TYR A 236 -0.13 -3.87 26.31
CA TYR A 236 -0.20 -2.45 26.67
C TYR A 236 1.12 -1.69 26.40
N LYS A 237 2.28 -2.34 26.59
CA LYS A 237 3.60 -1.75 26.27
C LYS A 237 3.72 -1.31 24.80
N LYS A 238 3.06 -2.00 23.87
CA LYS A 238 3.04 -1.64 22.45
C LYS A 238 2.18 -0.40 22.20
N ILE A 239 1.01 -0.33 22.84
CA ILE A 239 0.16 0.87 22.82
C ILE A 239 0.91 2.06 23.42
N GLN A 240 1.64 1.87 24.51
CA GLN A 240 2.44 2.93 25.13
C GLN A 240 3.49 3.47 24.15
N LYS A 241 4.19 2.59 23.41
CA LYS A 241 5.13 3.01 22.35
C LYS A 241 4.44 3.77 21.23
N ALA A 242 3.30 3.28 20.73
CA ALA A 242 2.51 3.98 19.72
C ALA A 242 2.02 5.35 20.23
N LYS A 243 1.64 5.45 21.50
CA LYS A 243 1.24 6.70 22.15
C LYS A 243 2.41 7.68 22.21
N LEU A 244 3.61 7.21 22.55
CA LEU A 244 4.82 8.03 22.57
C LEU A 244 5.14 8.63 21.19
N GLN A 245 4.92 7.88 20.12
CA GLN A 245 5.09 8.35 18.74
C GLN A 245 4.07 9.42 18.29
N CYS A 246 3.03 9.68 19.09
CA CYS A 246 2.05 10.74 18.83
C CYS A 246 2.39 12.07 19.52
N TYR A 247 3.50 12.14 20.26
CA TYR A 247 3.99 13.38 20.87
C TYR A 247 5.17 13.94 20.08
N PRO A 248 5.36 15.27 20.07
CA PRO A 248 6.60 15.88 19.61
C PRO A 248 7.81 15.28 20.34
N ALA A 249 8.90 15.02 19.62
CA ALA A 249 10.10 14.42 20.21
C ALA A 249 10.85 15.37 21.17
N THR A 250 10.72 16.67 20.96
CA THR A 250 11.47 17.72 21.67
C THR A 250 10.56 18.90 22.01
N GLY A 251 11.09 19.82 22.82
CA GLY A 251 10.48 21.13 23.07
C GLY A 251 9.24 21.09 23.95
N MET A 252 8.98 19.98 24.67
CA MET A 252 7.99 19.92 25.73
C MET A 252 8.63 20.34 27.06
N SER A 253 7.92 21.16 27.84
CA SER A 253 8.29 21.60 29.18
C SER A 253 7.11 21.42 30.13
N PHE A 254 7.43 21.07 31.38
CA PHE A 254 6.44 20.81 32.42
C PHE A 254 6.90 21.50 33.70
N THR A 255 6.03 22.28 34.30
CA THR A 255 6.14 22.82 35.66
C THR A 255 4.90 22.38 36.45
N GLU A 256 4.82 22.78 37.72
CA GLU A 256 3.61 22.49 38.49
C GLU A 256 2.40 23.28 37.98
N ASN A 257 2.63 24.45 37.36
CA ASN A 257 1.57 25.34 36.90
C ASN A 257 1.23 25.15 35.43
N GLU A 258 2.16 24.67 34.60
CA GLU A 258 1.93 24.56 33.16
C GLU A 258 2.59 23.36 32.48
N ALA A 259 1.95 22.92 31.40
CA ALA A 259 2.52 22.02 30.41
C ALA A 259 2.53 22.75 29.07
N ALA A 260 3.72 22.91 28.47
CA ALA A 260 3.89 23.65 27.24
C ALA A 260 4.71 22.87 26.21
N VAL A 261 4.52 23.19 24.95
CA VAL A 261 5.36 22.77 23.84
C VAL A 261 5.71 23.95 22.96
N THR A 262 6.97 24.07 22.57
CA THR A 262 7.43 25.09 21.63
C THR A 262 6.65 25.02 20.31
N LEU A 263 6.29 26.18 19.75
CA LEU A 263 5.52 26.26 18.51
C LEU A 263 6.21 25.53 17.34
N GLN A 264 7.53 25.65 17.24
CA GLN A 264 8.34 24.95 16.23
C GLN A 264 8.18 23.42 16.36
N SER A 265 8.27 22.87 17.57
CA SER A 265 8.23 21.41 17.77
C SER A 265 6.85 20.83 17.46
N ILE A 266 5.77 21.50 17.88
CA ILE A 266 4.40 21.04 17.59
C ILE A 266 4.05 21.18 16.11
N LEU A 267 4.52 22.23 15.43
CA LEU A 267 4.33 22.40 13.98
C LEU A 267 5.12 21.36 13.18
N ASN A 268 6.39 21.13 13.51
CA ASN A 268 7.21 20.09 12.88
C ASN A 268 6.54 18.72 13.01
N HIS A 269 6.14 18.34 14.22
CA HIS A 269 5.46 17.08 14.46
C HIS A 269 4.12 17.02 13.70
N THR A 270 3.38 18.12 13.61
CA THR A 270 2.12 18.17 12.85
C THR A 270 2.35 17.99 11.34
N SER A 271 3.35 18.66 10.77
CA SER A 271 3.76 18.47 9.37
C SER A 271 4.16 17.04 9.08
N ASP A 272 5.02 16.46 9.92
CA ASP A 272 5.51 15.07 9.77
C ASP A 272 4.35 14.07 9.78
N ARG A 273 3.42 14.21 10.74
CA ARG A 273 2.25 13.33 10.83
C ARG A 273 1.29 13.48 9.65
N ILE A 274 1.09 14.69 9.12
CA ILE A 274 0.26 14.90 7.92
C ILE A 274 0.91 14.24 6.71
N ILE A 275 2.22 14.40 6.52
CA ILE A 275 2.97 13.77 5.43
C ILE A 275 2.86 12.24 5.53
N LEU A 276 3.13 11.67 6.70
CA LEU A 276 3.08 10.23 6.95
C LEU A 276 1.69 9.61 6.68
N LEU A 277 0.62 10.34 7.01
CA LEU A 277 -0.75 9.86 6.78
C LEU A 277 -1.22 10.01 5.33
N ASN A 278 -0.55 10.85 4.53
CA ASN A 278 -0.91 11.13 3.15
C ASN A 278 0.20 10.70 2.17
N MET A 279 0.97 9.67 2.52
CA MET A 279 2.14 9.21 1.75
C MET A 279 1.82 8.94 0.27
N GLU A 280 0.65 8.38 -0.03
CA GLU A 280 0.24 8.11 -1.41
C GLU A 280 0.13 9.40 -2.23
N VAL A 281 -0.38 10.49 -1.64
CA VAL A 281 -0.45 11.80 -2.31
C VAL A 281 0.95 12.41 -2.43
N ILE A 282 1.75 12.33 -1.36
CA ILE A 282 3.11 12.87 -1.32
C ILE A 282 4.00 12.25 -2.40
N LYS A 283 3.88 10.94 -2.65
CA LYS A 283 4.66 10.22 -3.67
C LYS A 283 4.32 10.61 -5.12
N ILE A 284 3.15 11.19 -5.35
CA ILE A 284 2.71 11.63 -6.69
C ILE A 284 3.29 13.02 -7.02
N LEU A 285 3.62 13.83 -6.01
CA LEU A 285 4.16 15.18 -6.20
C LEU A 285 5.59 15.14 -6.76
N SER A 286 5.92 16.11 -7.61
CA SER A 286 7.28 16.30 -8.12
C SER A 286 8.22 16.83 -7.03
N ALA A 287 9.53 16.59 -7.17
CA ALA A 287 10.55 17.08 -6.22
C ALA A 287 10.45 18.59 -5.99
N LYS A 288 10.24 19.38 -7.05
CA LYS A 288 10.08 20.85 -6.96
C LYS A 288 8.87 21.25 -6.12
N GLN A 289 7.78 20.48 -6.18
CA GLN A 289 6.58 20.72 -5.37
C GLN A 289 6.85 20.40 -3.89
N LEU A 290 7.55 19.30 -3.63
CA LEU A 290 7.89 18.85 -2.28
C LEU A 290 8.84 19.80 -1.53
N GLU A 291 9.69 20.53 -2.24
CA GLU A 291 10.58 21.55 -1.65
C GLU A 291 9.86 22.84 -1.21
N ASN A 292 8.62 23.05 -1.65
CA ASN A 292 7.87 24.28 -1.43
C ASN A 292 6.44 24.00 -0.98
N LEU A 293 6.30 23.24 0.10
CA LEU A 293 5.01 23.05 0.77
C LEU A 293 4.81 24.12 1.84
N ILE A 294 3.55 24.47 2.07
CA ILE A 294 3.12 25.45 3.04
C ILE A 294 2.03 24.83 3.91
N LEU A 295 2.26 24.80 5.22
CA LEU A 295 1.26 24.44 6.21
C LEU A 295 0.57 25.70 6.72
N ILE A 296 -0.73 25.82 6.47
CA ILE A 296 -1.60 26.84 7.03
C ILE A 296 -2.21 26.31 8.32
N VAL A 297 -2.08 27.08 9.40
CA VAL A 297 -2.65 26.78 10.71
C VAL A 297 -3.44 27.97 11.24
N LYS A 298 -4.49 27.74 12.01
CA LYS A 298 -5.06 28.78 12.89
C LYS A 298 -4.65 28.50 14.34
N TRP A 299 -4.62 29.51 15.18
CA TRP A 299 -4.34 29.34 16.60
C TRP A 299 -5.17 30.30 17.46
N GLY A 300 -5.24 30.00 18.76
CA GLY A 300 -5.92 30.85 19.73
C GLY A 300 -5.73 30.35 21.15
N CYS A 301 -6.15 31.19 22.10
CA CYS A 301 -6.18 30.88 23.52
C CYS A 301 -7.56 31.16 24.10
N ASP A 302 -7.92 30.40 25.13
CA ASP A 302 -9.22 30.48 25.81
C ASP A 302 -9.10 30.08 27.29
N GLY A 303 -9.98 30.61 28.12
CA GLY A 303 -10.05 30.33 29.55
C GLY A 303 -11.21 29.39 29.91
N SER A 304 -10.96 28.49 30.85
CA SER A 304 -12.00 27.68 31.49
C SER A 304 -11.94 27.85 33.01
N SER A 305 -13.12 27.92 33.63
CA SER A 305 -13.27 28.24 35.06
C SER A 305 -14.30 27.34 35.72
N GLY A 306 -14.24 27.22 37.04
CA GLY A 306 -15.17 26.41 37.81
C GLY A 306 -14.80 24.93 37.85
N HIS A 307 -13.54 24.59 37.64
CA HIS A 307 -13.03 23.25 37.89
C HIS A 307 -12.97 22.97 39.39
N ASN A 308 -13.02 21.68 39.75
CA ASN A 308 -12.79 21.26 41.13
C ASN A 308 -11.34 21.53 41.52
N GLU A 309 -11.13 22.02 42.74
CA GLU A 309 -9.81 22.22 43.31
C GLU A 309 -9.32 20.93 43.97
N TYR A 310 -8.09 20.53 43.66
CA TYR A 310 -7.50 19.28 44.13
C TYR A 310 -6.33 19.50 45.07
N LYS A 311 -6.18 20.73 45.60
CA LYS A 311 -5.05 21.15 46.45
C LYS A 311 -3.70 20.87 45.78
N HIS A 312 -3.67 20.99 44.45
CA HIS A 312 -2.45 20.87 43.69
C HIS A 312 -1.45 21.93 44.17
N LYS A 313 -0.19 21.53 44.39
CA LYS A 313 0.82 22.45 44.89
C LYS A 313 1.39 23.21 43.69
N LEU A 314 0.94 24.45 43.55
CA LEU A 314 1.41 25.36 42.51
C LEU A 314 2.65 26.14 42.97
N ASP A 315 3.40 26.64 42.00
CA ASP A 315 4.64 27.41 42.19
C ASP A 315 4.38 28.73 42.93
N ASP A 316 3.25 29.39 42.65
CA ASP A 316 2.81 30.62 43.30
C ASP A 316 1.64 30.36 44.27
N GLU A 317 1.70 30.89 45.50
CA GLU A 317 0.66 30.71 46.53
C GLU A 317 -0.69 31.36 46.16
N THR A 318 -0.70 32.25 45.16
CA THR A 318 -1.92 32.92 44.67
C THR A 318 -2.60 32.16 43.55
N ASP A 319 -1.92 31.17 42.96
CA ASP A 319 -2.47 30.40 41.86
C ASP A 319 -3.42 29.31 42.37
N SER A 320 -4.41 28.97 41.55
CA SER A 320 -5.41 27.96 41.88
C SER A 320 -5.66 27.06 40.67
N ASP A 321 -5.81 25.77 40.93
CA ASP A 321 -6.15 24.73 39.95
C ASP A 321 -7.64 24.78 39.53
N LYS A 322 -8.42 25.74 40.06
CA LYS A 322 -9.80 26.04 39.67
C LYS A 322 -9.94 26.60 38.26
N HIS A 323 -8.88 27.18 37.72
CA HIS A 323 -8.87 27.87 36.45
C HIS A 323 -7.82 27.28 35.52
N ILE A 324 -8.19 27.06 34.27
CA ILE A 324 -7.29 26.57 33.23
C ILE A 324 -7.29 27.59 32.10
N PHE A 325 -6.12 28.07 31.72
CA PHE A 325 -5.92 28.85 30.51
C PHE A 325 -5.21 27.99 29.46
N PHE A 326 -5.76 27.94 28.27
CA PHE A 326 -5.40 26.99 27.24
C PHE A 326 -5.04 27.70 25.94
N THR A 327 -3.90 27.36 25.35
CA THR A 327 -3.47 27.84 24.03
C THR A 327 -3.30 26.68 23.08
N SER A 328 -3.80 26.81 21.86
CA SER A 328 -3.80 25.73 20.88
C SER A 328 -3.72 26.20 19.43
N LEU A 329 -3.38 25.27 18.54
CA LEU A 329 -3.44 25.45 17.10
C LEU A 329 -4.29 24.36 16.43
N VAL A 330 -4.80 24.67 15.24
CA VAL A 330 -5.50 23.74 14.37
C VAL A 330 -4.85 23.81 12.98
N PRO A 331 -4.30 22.70 12.45
CA PRO A 331 -3.85 22.66 11.07
C PRO A 331 -5.06 22.74 10.14
N LEU A 332 -5.00 23.60 9.13
CA LEU A 332 -6.08 23.82 8.17
C LEU A 332 -5.80 23.14 6.84
N GLN A 333 -4.66 23.44 6.24
CA GLN A 333 -4.30 22.95 4.90
C GLN A 333 -2.79 22.78 4.77
N LEU A 334 -2.38 21.77 4.02
CA LEU A 334 -1.03 21.65 3.46
C LEU A 334 -1.16 21.86 1.96
N LEU A 335 -0.44 22.82 1.40
CA LEU A 335 -0.53 23.15 -0.02
C LEU A 335 0.84 23.45 -0.63
N HIS A 336 0.93 23.33 -1.94
CA HIS A 336 2.02 23.85 -2.75
C HIS A 336 1.56 25.14 -3.45
N ILE A 337 2.43 26.15 -3.52
CA ILE A 337 2.19 27.33 -4.36
C ILE A 337 3.26 27.35 -5.44
N ASP A 338 2.83 27.31 -6.70
CA ASP A 338 3.73 27.54 -7.82
C ASP A 338 3.96 29.05 -7.95
N THR A 339 5.17 29.49 -7.65
CA THR A 339 5.54 30.91 -7.69
C THR A 339 5.48 31.49 -9.11
N ALA A 340 5.55 30.68 -10.16
CA ALA A 340 5.49 31.15 -11.54
C ALA A 340 4.05 31.42 -12.01
N THR A 341 3.10 30.59 -11.58
CA THR A 341 1.69 30.68 -12.02
C THR A 341 0.76 31.24 -10.95
N ILE A 342 1.24 31.40 -9.71
CA ILE A 342 0.48 31.78 -8.51
C ILE A 342 -0.66 30.78 -8.21
N LYS A 343 -0.67 29.62 -8.88
CA LYS A 343 -1.67 28.57 -8.63
C LYS A 343 -1.29 27.77 -7.39
N SER A 344 -2.28 27.53 -6.54
CA SER A 344 -2.14 26.69 -5.35
C SER A 344 -2.66 25.27 -5.61
N THR A 345 -1.94 24.26 -5.10
CA THR A 345 -2.34 22.86 -5.15
C THR A 345 -2.49 22.34 -3.72
N VAL A 346 -3.69 21.93 -3.34
CA VAL A 346 -3.96 21.40 -1.99
C VAL A 346 -3.49 19.96 -1.91
N VAL A 347 -2.54 19.69 -0.99
CA VAL A 347 -2.00 18.36 -0.69
C VAL A 347 -2.82 17.68 0.40
N TRP A 348 -3.25 18.45 1.39
CA TRP A 348 -4.13 17.98 2.47
C TRP A 348 -5.02 19.12 2.96
N LYS A 349 -6.27 18.79 3.31
CA LYS A 349 -7.24 19.72 3.89
C LYS A 349 -7.87 19.09 5.13
N ASN A 350 -7.94 19.84 6.21
CA ASN A 350 -8.63 19.43 7.42
C ASN A 350 -10.12 19.27 7.14
N PRO A 351 -10.70 18.07 7.32
CA PRO A 351 -12.11 17.83 7.03
C PRO A 351 -13.06 18.44 8.08
N ARG A 352 -12.57 18.76 9.29
CA ARG A 352 -13.37 19.30 10.40
C ARG A 352 -12.55 20.34 11.19
N PRO A 353 -12.32 21.54 10.65
CA PRO A 353 -11.46 22.56 11.26
C PRO A 353 -11.99 23.16 12.57
N SER A 354 -13.26 22.92 12.90
CA SER A 354 -13.88 23.33 14.17
C SER A 354 -13.98 22.19 15.19
N SER A 355 -13.48 20.99 14.87
CA SER A 355 -13.54 19.86 15.78
C SER A 355 -12.40 19.90 16.79
N PRO A 356 -12.66 19.59 18.08
CA PRO A 356 -11.60 19.47 19.09
C PRO A 356 -10.59 18.36 18.74
N ARG A 357 -10.95 17.39 17.88
CA ARG A 357 -10.04 16.30 17.43
C ARG A 357 -8.83 16.80 16.63
N TYR A 358 -8.92 17.98 16.03
CA TYR A 358 -7.82 18.62 15.31
C TYR A 358 -7.18 19.77 16.10
N CYS A 359 -7.69 20.05 17.29
CA CYS A 359 -7.14 21.06 18.20
C CYS A 359 -5.91 20.49 18.89
N ARG A 360 -4.75 21.07 18.61
CA ARG A 360 -3.45 20.67 19.14
C ARG A 360 -3.03 21.64 20.24
N PRO A 361 -2.97 21.20 21.51
CA PRO A 361 -2.51 22.03 22.62
C PRO A 361 -1.06 22.50 22.39
N ILE A 362 -0.83 23.79 22.61
CA ILE A 362 0.48 24.42 22.70
C ILE A 362 0.85 24.60 24.17
N LYS A 363 -0.05 25.16 24.97
CA LYS A 363 0.17 25.44 26.39
C LYS A 363 -1.12 25.21 27.17
N ILE A 364 -1.01 24.53 28.31
CA ILE A 364 -2.08 24.37 29.30
C ILE A 364 -1.51 24.87 30.61
N GLN A 365 -2.13 25.88 31.22
CA GLN A 365 -1.64 26.45 32.47
C GLN A 365 -2.79 26.66 33.46
N CYS A 366 -2.51 26.44 34.75
CA CYS A 366 -3.42 26.72 35.85
C CYS A 366 -3.44 28.23 36.13
N ALA A 367 -4.23 28.96 35.35
CA ALA A 367 -4.36 30.40 35.48
C ALA A 367 -5.77 30.85 35.10
N LYS A 368 -6.24 31.92 35.75
CA LYS A 368 -7.48 32.59 35.37
C LYS A 368 -7.23 33.46 34.14
N GLU A 369 -8.11 33.35 33.15
CA GLU A 369 -8.08 34.24 32.00
C GLU A 369 -8.17 35.71 32.44
N SER A 370 -7.24 36.51 31.93
CA SER A 370 -7.20 37.95 32.13
C SER A 370 -6.73 38.62 30.84
N VAL A 371 -7.03 39.91 30.69
CA VAL A 371 -6.62 40.68 29.51
C VAL A 371 -5.10 40.69 29.35
N ASP A 372 -4.37 40.81 30.46
CA ASP A 372 -2.91 40.85 30.47
C ASP A 372 -2.31 39.49 30.11
N LEU A 373 -2.89 38.40 30.63
CA LEU A 373 -2.46 37.04 30.30
C LEU A 373 -2.69 36.71 28.82
N THR A 374 -3.84 37.11 28.28
CA THR A 374 -4.17 36.91 26.86
C THR A 374 -3.24 37.71 25.96
N LYS A 375 -2.94 38.98 26.28
CA LYS A 375 -1.98 39.79 25.53
C LYS A 375 -0.58 39.19 25.57
N LYS A 376 -0.06 38.90 26.77
CA LYS A 376 1.25 38.27 26.97
C LYS A 376 1.37 36.97 26.16
N THR A 377 0.37 36.10 26.23
CA THR A 377 0.37 34.83 25.48
C THR A 377 0.32 35.08 23.98
N THR A 378 -0.43 36.09 23.53
CA THR A 378 -0.50 36.44 22.11
C THR A 378 0.86 36.90 21.61
N ASP A 379 1.50 37.82 22.34
CA ASP A 379 2.83 38.34 22.02
C ASP A 379 3.87 37.21 21.99
N GLU A 380 3.86 36.31 22.99
CA GLU A 380 4.75 35.14 23.05
C GLU A 380 4.60 34.19 21.83
N VAL A 381 3.38 34.00 21.34
CA VAL A 381 3.12 33.16 20.16
C VAL A 381 3.52 33.89 18.87
N GLU A 382 3.24 35.20 18.78
CA GLU A 382 3.64 36.03 17.64
C GLU A 382 5.17 36.14 17.52
N ASP A 383 5.88 36.26 18.62
CA ASP A 383 7.35 36.23 18.66
C ASP A 383 7.89 34.87 18.20
N GLN A 384 7.28 33.77 18.64
CA GLN A 384 7.65 32.43 18.14
C GLN A 384 7.38 32.28 16.65
N ILE A 385 6.28 32.83 16.15
CA ILE A 385 5.91 32.85 14.72
C ILE A 385 6.99 33.52 13.88
N GLN A 386 7.50 34.67 14.32
CA GLN A 386 8.52 35.43 13.58
C GLN A 386 9.84 34.67 13.44
N ASN A 387 10.10 33.75 14.37
CA ASN A 387 11.34 32.97 14.45
C ASN A 387 11.17 31.51 14.00
N LEU A 388 10.10 31.17 13.25
CA LEU A 388 9.87 29.80 12.78
C LEU A 388 10.80 29.42 11.63
N ASP A 389 11.46 28.27 11.76
CA ASP A 389 12.22 27.64 10.69
C ASP A 389 11.33 26.75 9.82
N ALA A 390 11.74 26.54 8.56
CA ALA A 390 11.12 25.52 7.71
C ALA A 390 11.33 24.11 8.30
N PHE A 391 10.34 23.24 8.15
CA PHE A 391 10.46 21.81 8.52
C PHE A 391 11.01 21.04 7.32
N GLU A 392 11.99 20.17 7.54
CA GLU A 392 12.56 19.31 6.51
C GLU A 392 12.50 17.85 6.94
N THR A 393 12.09 16.99 6.01
CA THR A 393 12.11 15.53 6.17
C THR A 393 12.44 14.88 4.82
N THR A 394 12.67 13.57 4.81
CA THR A 394 12.97 12.82 3.59
C THR A 394 11.94 11.72 3.38
N VAL A 395 11.36 11.67 2.18
CA VAL A 395 10.42 10.62 1.75
C VAL A 395 11.00 9.95 0.51
N ASP A 396 11.27 8.64 0.59
CA ASP A 396 11.85 7.85 -0.50
C ASP A 396 13.12 8.47 -1.14
N GLY A 397 13.94 9.13 -0.32
CA GLY A 397 15.17 9.81 -0.76
C GLY A 397 14.97 11.22 -1.33
N THR A 398 13.74 11.72 -1.40
CA THR A 398 13.41 13.10 -1.83
C THR A 398 13.20 13.98 -0.61
N ILE A 399 13.78 15.19 -0.64
CA ILE A 399 13.63 16.19 0.43
C ILE A 399 12.22 16.79 0.34
N VAL A 400 11.52 16.80 1.47
CA VAL A 400 10.24 17.48 1.64
C VAL A 400 10.47 18.64 2.61
N ARG A 401 10.18 19.86 2.16
CA ARG A 401 10.33 21.08 2.94
C ARG A 401 8.98 21.78 3.10
N VAL A 402 8.59 22.01 4.34
CA VAL A 402 7.33 22.66 4.73
C VAL A 402 7.62 23.98 5.43
N LYS A 403 7.24 25.08 4.78
CA LYS A 403 7.14 26.41 5.39
C LYS A 403 5.84 26.49 6.19
N LYS A 404 5.82 27.22 7.30
CA LYS A 404 4.63 27.36 8.14
C LYS A 404 4.11 28.79 8.04
N LEU A 405 2.81 28.93 7.82
CA LEU A 405 2.13 30.21 7.85
C LEU A 405 1.03 30.19 8.92
N PRO A 406 1.07 31.12 9.88
CA PRO A 406 -0.02 31.31 10.80
C PRO A 406 -1.13 32.13 10.13
N ALA A 407 -2.35 31.60 10.14
CA ALA A 407 -3.57 32.37 10.03
C ALA A 407 -3.86 33.02 11.39
N LYS A 408 -4.21 34.31 11.38
CA LYS A 408 -4.46 35.14 12.58
C LYS A 408 -5.54 34.56 13.52
N LEU A 409 -5.52 35.09 14.75
CA LEU A 409 -6.35 34.80 15.94
C LEU A 409 -7.80 34.37 15.66
N MET A 410 -8.34 33.46 16.48
CA MET A 410 -9.78 33.15 16.59
C MET A 410 -10.62 34.33 17.14
N LYS A 411 -10.56 35.49 16.50
CA LYS A 411 -11.64 36.48 16.50
C LYS A 411 -11.96 36.76 15.05
N SER A 412 -13.02 36.11 14.56
CA SER A 412 -13.67 36.36 13.27
C SER A 412 -12.72 36.86 12.17
N LEU A 413 -12.12 35.93 11.43
CA LEU A 413 -11.66 36.26 10.09
C LEU A 413 -12.85 36.90 9.35
N SER A 414 -12.68 38.12 8.82
CA SER A 414 -13.69 38.69 7.93
C SER A 414 -13.86 37.74 6.75
N ALA A 415 -15.10 37.59 6.26
CA ALA A 415 -15.41 36.75 5.11
C ALA A 415 -14.46 37.05 3.93
N ASP A 416 -14.12 38.33 3.74
CA ASP A 416 -13.22 38.83 2.70
C ASP A 416 -11.78 38.27 2.80
N THR A 417 -11.27 38.06 4.02
CA THR A 417 -9.91 37.50 4.22
C THR A 417 -9.89 35.99 4.01
N ILE A 418 -11.01 35.31 4.30
CA ILE A 418 -11.19 33.88 4.02
C ILE A 418 -11.31 33.65 2.51
N ASP A 419 -12.06 34.50 1.80
CA ASP A 419 -12.22 34.43 0.35
C ASP A 419 -10.91 34.73 -0.38
N LEU A 420 -10.09 35.66 0.12
CA LEU A 420 -8.77 35.93 -0.49
C LEU A 420 -7.78 34.75 -0.33
N LEU A 421 -7.94 33.94 0.71
CA LEU A 421 -7.09 32.76 0.98
C LEU A 421 -7.65 31.45 0.41
N LEU A 422 -8.94 31.39 0.08
CA LEU A 422 -9.64 30.19 -0.41
C LEU A 422 -10.19 30.30 -1.84
N SER A 423 -10.10 31.44 -2.51
CA SER A 423 -10.62 31.58 -3.87
C SER A 423 -9.76 30.80 -4.89
N PRO A 424 -10.38 29.95 -5.73
CA PRO A 424 -9.71 29.42 -6.91
C PRO A 424 -9.61 30.54 -7.95
N SER A 425 -8.43 30.72 -8.53
CA SER A 425 -8.25 31.60 -9.69
C SER A 425 -9.09 31.04 -10.84
N ILE A 426 -10.20 31.72 -11.16
CA ILE A 426 -10.99 31.46 -12.36
C ILE A 426 -10.33 32.22 -13.51
N ASP A 427 -10.06 31.48 -14.58
CA ASP A 427 -9.66 32.01 -15.88
C ASP A 427 -10.77 32.93 -16.42
N ALA A 428 -10.35 34.06 -16.98
CA ALA A 428 -11.23 34.99 -17.68
C ALA A 428 -11.73 34.36 -19.00
N GLU A 429 -13.05 34.35 -19.20
CA GLU A 429 -13.68 34.81 -20.45
C GLU A 429 -15.20 35.02 -20.26
N GLU A 430 -15.70 35.98 -21.03
CA GLU A 430 -16.99 36.70 -21.04
C GLU A 430 -18.28 35.86 -20.96
N VAL A 431 -19.36 36.46 -20.45
CA VAL A 431 -20.48 37.03 -21.25
C VAL A 431 -21.53 37.67 -20.33
N LEU A 432 -21.66 39.00 -20.50
CA LEU A 432 -22.81 39.92 -20.49
C LEU A 432 -24.06 39.74 -19.58
N GLU A 433 -24.46 40.93 -19.09
CA GLU A 433 -25.82 41.48 -18.89
C GLU A 433 -26.61 41.08 -17.63
N SER A 434 -26.67 42.02 -16.66
CA SER A 434 -27.87 42.86 -16.33
C SER A 434 -28.85 42.10 -15.42
N THR A 435 -29.34 42.58 -14.27
CA THR A 435 -29.89 43.89 -13.88
C THR A 435 -30.30 43.77 -12.40
N ASP A 436 -30.21 44.87 -11.64
CA ASP A 436 -31.13 45.34 -10.57
C ASP A 436 -31.53 44.40 -9.39
N CYS A 437 -31.82 44.82 -8.14
CA CYS A 437 -31.81 46.05 -7.36
C CYS A 437 -32.31 45.65 -5.94
N SER A 438 -32.12 46.53 -4.93
CA SER A 438 -32.82 46.63 -3.63
C SER A 438 -32.66 45.48 -2.60
N SER A 439 -32.01 45.67 -1.44
CA SER A 439 -32.35 46.49 -0.24
C SER A 439 -33.33 45.85 0.74
N ALA A 440 -33.13 46.13 2.05
CA ALA A 440 -33.96 45.88 3.24
C ALA A 440 -33.65 44.55 3.98
N SER A 441 -32.93 44.56 5.12
CA SER A 441 -33.26 45.04 6.49
C SER A 441 -34.07 44.04 7.31
N GLU A 442 -33.45 43.62 8.41
CA GLU A 442 -33.99 43.36 9.77
C GLU A 442 -35.35 42.67 9.93
N THR A 443 -35.39 41.58 10.71
CA THR A 443 -36.16 41.56 11.98
C THR A 443 -35.84 40.31 12.80
N GLU A 444 -35.51 40.54 14.06
CA GLU A 444 -35.56 39.60 15.17
C GLU A 444 -37.01 39.18 15.45
N THR A 445 -37.22 37.91 15.81
CA THR A 445 -38.24 37.54 16.81
C THR A 445 -37.80 36.28 17.53
N ASP A 446 -37.65 36.41 18.85
CA ASP A 446 -37.63 35.35 19.85
C ASP A 446 -38.88 34.47 19.77
N VAL A 447 -38.70 33.16 19.96
CA VAL A 447 -39.77 32.25 20.40
C VAL A 447 -39.20 31.27 21.41
N ASP A 448 -39.70 31.40 22.64
CA ASP A 448 -39.52 30.46 23.75
C ASP A 448 -40.01 29.05 23.40
N ALA A 449 -39.31 28.04 23.91
CA ALA A 449 -39.81 26.69 24.03
C ALA A 449 -39.32 26.07 25.35
N ASP A 450 -40.17 26.20 26.37
CA ASP A 450 -40.24 25.27 27.50
C ASP A 450 -40.94 23.97 27.06
N ASP A 451 -40.72 22.93 27.88
CA ASP A 451 -41.28 21.58 27.85
C ASP A 451 -40.68 20.56 26.87
N LEU A 452 -39.90 19.62 27.44
CA LEU A 452 -40.41 18.28 27.71
C LEU A 452 -39.49 17.50 28.65
N ALA A 453 -40.13 16.88 29.64
CA ALA A 453 -39.60 15.93 30.58
C ALA A 453 -38.89 14.75 29.92
N ASP A 454 -37.92 14.13 30.60
CA ASP A 454 -38.09 12.71 30.89
C ASP A 454 -37.25 12.17 32.05
N ASN A 455 -37.87 11.17 32.66
CA ASN A 455 -37.62 10.53 33.93
C ASN A 455 -36.41 9.58 33.97
N GLU A 456 -35.91 9.47 35.20
CA GLU A 456 -35.50 8.25 35.91
C GLU A 456 -34.53 7.22 35.29
N LYS A 457 -33.46 6.98 36.08
CA LYS A 457 -32.96 5.67 36.57
C LYS A 457 -32.99 4.51 35.58
N PHE A 458 -31.84 3.87 35.37
CA PHE A 458 -31.67 2.47 35.77
C PHE A 458 -30.20 2.11 35.95
N PHE A 459 -29.90 1.56 37.13
CA PHE A 459 -28.71 0.77 37.42
C PHE A 459 -28.78 -0.54 36.64
N MET A 460 -27.72 -0.89 35.89
CA MET A 460 -27.08 -2.22 35.86
C MET A 460 -25.76 -2.16 35.10
#